data_AF-A0A939YJ71-F1
#
_entry.id   AF-A0A939YJ71-F1
#
_cell.length_a   1.000
_cell.length_b   1.000
_cell.length_c   1.000
_cell.angle_alpha   90.00
_cell.angle_beta   90.00
_cell.angle_gamma   90.00
#
_symmetry.space_group_name_H-M   'P 1'
#
loop_
_entity.id
_entity.type
_entity.pdbx_description
1 polymer ?
#
loop_
_entity_poly.entity_id
_entity_poly.type
_entity_poly.pdbx_seq_one_letter_code
_entity_poly.pdbx_strand_id
1 'polypeptide(L)'
;MKYTIDAAVCPVWEGGAVYNETVWPVDLYGGELLIPLLYHADRILSVTDTSLQTEFVQGRDYELKDGKLLIIRGGGISVTPADGFFLKEPQSESPFKIGAEGGGWLFFGEGDWITKKQICVTYLHGDAWDGFRPEPTSKLPRTRARIADAAPFSFAFFGDSITYGCNSSGMKDIMVPPFVPTWPAMTVDYLNRRGGHVGYINRAVGGMN
;
A
#
# COMPACT_ATOMS: atom_id res chain seq x y z
N MET A 1 -11.04 10.05 -3.07
CA MET A 1 -10.88 9.42 -4.42
C MET A 1 -11.31 7.95 -4.33
N LYS A 2 -11.85 7.33 -5.39
CA LYS A 2 -12.22 5.89 -5.37
C LYS A 2 -11.07 5.01 -5.83
N TYR A 3 -11.02 3.77 -5.35
CA TYR A 3 -10.09 2.75 -5.85
C TYR A 3 -10.32 2.48 -7.35
N THR A 4 -9.22 2.38 -8.10
CA THR A 4 -9.20 1.84 -9.46
C THR A 4 -7.97 0.95 -9.62
N ILE A 5 -8.09 -0.11 -10.43
CA ILE A 5 -6.95 -0.99 -10.70
C ILE A 5 -5.82 -0.23 -11.38
N ASP A 6 -6.12 0.67 -12.33
CA ASP A 6 -5.10 1.40 -13.08
C ASP A 6 -4.26 2.30 -12.17
N ALA A 7 -4.88 2.92 -11.16
CA ALA A 7 -4.14 3.66 -10.13
C ALA A 7 -3.31 2.71 -9.23
N ALA A 8 -3.87 1.57 -8.84
CA ALA A 8 -3.22 0.64 -7.91
C ALA A 8 -2.02 -0.12 -8.49
N VAL A 9 -1.98 -0.29 -9.82
CA VAL A 9 -0.84 -0.91 -10.51
C VAL A 9 -0.04 0.09 -11.35
N CYS A 10 -0.32 1.38 -11.20
CA CYS A 10 0.48 2.42 -11.83
C CYS A 10 1.92 2.30 -11.32
N PRO A 11 2.92 2.21 -12.21
CA PRO A 11 4.31 2.19 -11.79
C PRO A 11 4.65 3.46 -11.01
N VAL A 12 5.26 3.31 -9.84
CA VAL A 12 5.62 4.44 -8.97
C VAL A 12 6.61 5.41 -9.63
N TRP A 13 7.38 4.95 -10.63
CA TRP A 13 8.37 5.73 -11.39
C TRP A 13 7.81 6.42 -12.65
N GLU A 14 6.49 6.37 -12.90
CA GLU A 14 5.86 6.97 -14.08
C GLU A 14 4.78 7.98 -13.68
N GLY A 15 4.69 9.08 -14.44
CA GLY A 15 3.72 10.14 -14.19
C GLY A 15 4.22 11.21 -13.21
N GLY A 16 3.30 12.02 -12.72
CA GLY A 16 3.55 13.07 -11.73
C GLY A 16 2.48 13.08 -10.63
N ALA A 17 1.91 11.91 -10.35
CA ALA A 17 0.86 11.71 -9.36
C ALA A 17 1.06 10.37 -8.65
N VAL A 18 0.97 10.39 -7.32
CA VAL A 18 0.92 9.20 -6.48
C VAL A 18 -0.49 9.03 -5.95
N TYR A 19 -1.02 7.81 -6.06
CA TYR A 19 -2.39 7.48 -5.66
C TYR A 19 -2.39 6.62 -4.40
N ASN A 20 -3.11 7.08 -3.38
CA ASN A 20 -3.37 6.37 -2.13
C ASN A 20 -2.09 5.80 -1.46
N GLU A 21 -1.02 6.59 -1.40
CA GLU A 21 0.14 6.25 -0.57
C GLU A 21 -0.32 6.10 0.89
N THR A 22 -0.07 4.93 1.48
CA THR A 22 -0.52 4.67 2.85
C THR A 22 0.50 5.20 3.86
N VAL A 23 0.00 5.98 4.80
CA VAL A 23 0.79 6.58 5.87
C VAL A 23 0.21 6.14 7.19
N TRP A 24 1.06 5.69 8.13
CA TRP A 24 0.66 5.48 9.53
C TRP A 24 1.14 6.69 10.35
N PRO A 25 0.24 7.60 10.79
CA PRO A 25 0.63 8.70 11.66
C PRO A 25 1.05 8.20 13.04
N VAL A 26 2.35 8.20 13.32
CA VAL A 26 2.93 7.79 14.61
C VAL A 26 3.72 8.95 15.22
N ASP A 27 3.41 9.28 16.47
CA ASP A 27 4.11 10.32 17.23
C ASP A 27 5.33 9.75 17.94
N LEU A 28 6.48 9.74 17.26
CA LEU A 28 7.72 9.15 17.78
C LEU A 28 8.54 10.07 18.67
N TYR A 29 8.56 11.37 18.38
CA TYR A 29 9.53 12.30 18.95
C TYR A 29 8.90 13.45 19.73
N GLY A 30 7.56 13.55 19.75
CA GLY A 30 6.87 14.73 20.20
C GLY A 30 7.06 15.92 19.24
N GLY A 31 6.24 16.96 19.41
CA GLY A 31 6.27 18.14 18.55
C GLY A 31 5.49 17.98 17.24
N GLU A 32 6.01 18.59 16.18
CA GLU A 32 5.38 18.65 14.86
C GLU A 32 5.42 17.27 14.16
N LEU A 33 4.26 16.74 13.80
CA LEU A 33 4.14 15.45 13.13
C LEU A 33 4.22 15.63 11.61
N LEU A 34 5.44 15.80 11.12
CA LEU A 34 5.76 16.00 9.70
C LEU A 34 6.24 14.69 9.07
N ILE A 35 5.44 14.13 8.18
CA ILE A 35 5.65 12.78 7.63
C ILE A 35 6.15 12.89 6.17
N PRO A 36 7.33 12.34 5.84
CA PRO A 36 7.78 12.25 4.46
C PRO A 36 6.87 11.31 3.67
N LEU A 37 6.62 11.69 2.42
CA LEU A 37 5.98 10.85 1.41
C LEU A 37 7.06 10.30 0.47
N LEU A 38 6.69 9.35 -0.40
CA LEU A 38 7.61 8.77 -1.39
C LEU A 38 8.31 9.83 -2.24
N TYR A 39 7.57 10.86 -2.67
CA TYR A 39 8.11 12.05 -3.33
C TYR A 39 7.81 13.32 -2.53
N HIS A 40 8.55 14.39 -2.81
CA HIS A 40 8.18 15.72 -2.38
C HIS A 40 6.87 16.13 -3.06
N ALA A 41 5.80 16.28 -2.27
CA ALA A 41 4.50 16.64 -2.80
C ALA A 41 4.44 18.13 -3.16
N ASP A 42 4.10 18.43 -4.41
CA ASP A 42 3.80 19.81 -4.84
C ASP A 42 2.40 20.23 -4.42
N ARG A 43 1.48 19.26 -4.40
CA ARG A 43 0.08 19.46 -4.05
C ARG A 43 -0.58 18.18 -3.58
N ILE A 44 -1.21 18.22 -2.41
CA ILE A 44 -2.10 17.14 -1.96
C ILE A 44 -3.46 17.30 -2.65
N LEU A 45 -3.96 16.22 -3.26
CA LEU A 45 -5.25 16.16 -3.91
C LEU A 45 -6.34 15.64 -2.98
N SER A 46 -6.02 14.64 -2.15
CA SER A 46 -6.93 14.12 -1.12
C SER A 46 -6.17 13.37 -0.04
N VAL A 47 -6.67 13.44 1.20
CA VAL A 47 -6.28 12.56 2.30
C VAL A 47 -7.54 11.89 2.82
N THR A 48 -7.56 10.56 2.84
CA THR A 48 -8.70 9.79 3.33
C THR A 48 -8.29 8.77 4.38
N ASP A 49 -9.25 8.18 5.08
CA ASP A 49 -9.00 6.90 5.74
C ASP A 49 -8.68 5.81 4.70
N THR A 50 -8.19 4.65 5.15
CA THR A 50 -7.87 3.55 4.24
C THR A 50 -9.08 2.99 3.51
N SER A 51 -10.29 3.17 4.05
CA SER A 51 -11.54 2.78 3.40
C SER A 51 -11.86 3.62 2.14
N LEU A 52 -11.21 4.78 2.00
CA LEU A 52 -11.44 5.82 0.98
C LEU A 52 -12.83 6.48 1.07
N GLN A 53 -13.51 6.34 2.22
CA GLN A 53 -14.86 6.86 2.42
C GLN A 53 -14.87 8.14 3.26
N THR A 54 -13.92 8.27 4.18
CA THR A 54 -13.81 9.45 5.04
C THR A 54 -12.69 10.33 4.50
N GLU A 55 -13.04 11.54 4.05
CA GLU A 55 -12.06 12.53 3.58
C GLU A 55 -11.72 13.52 4.70
N PHE A 56 -10.42 13.74 4.87
CA PHE A 56 -9.87 14.70 5.82
C PHE A 56 -9.68 16.06 5.12
N VAL A 57 -9.74 17.13 5.91
CA VAL A 57 -9.80 18.51 5.43
C VAL A 57 -8.47 19.20 5.68
N GLN A 58 -7.85 19.73 4.61
CA GLN A 58 -6.65 20.55 4.71
C GLN A 58 -6.90 21.82 5.55
N GLY A 59 -5.95 22.20 6.39
CA GLY A 59 -6.07 23.32 7.35
C GLY A 59 -6.83 23.00 8.63
N ARG A 60 -7.47 21.82 8.71
CA ARG A 60 -8.09 21.30 9.93
C ARG A 60 -7.39 20.04 10.42
N ASP A 61 -7.20 19.08 9.53
CA ASP A 61 -6.71 17.74 9.86
C ASP A 61 -5.24 17.54 9.45
N TYR A 62 -4.83 18.19 8.37
CA TYR A 62 -3.46 18.15 7.87
C TYR A 62 -3.12 19.43 7.10
N GLU A 63 -1.83 19.62 6.81
CA GLU A 63 -1.30 20.61 5.88
C GLU A 63 -0.21 20.00 4.99
N LEU A 64 0.08 20.65 3.87
CA LEU A 64 1.30 20.40 3.10
C LEU A 64 2.39 21.37 3.58
N LYS A 65 3.52 20.85 4.04
CA LYS A 65 4.65 21.66 4.49
C LYS A 65 5.96 21.08 3.97
N ASP A 66 6.71 21.85 3.19
CA ASP A 66 8.00 21.45 2.61
C ASP A 66 7.94 20.08 1.92
N GLY A 67 6.88 19.86 1.13
CA GLY A 67 6.63 18.62 0.38
C GLY A 67 6.21 17.41 1.21
N LYS A 68 5.97 17.60 2.50
CA LYS A 68 5.62 16.56 3.46
C LYS A 68 4.23 16.76 4.01
N LEU A 69 3.62 15.68 4.48
CA LEU A 69 2.32 15.72 5.13
C LEU A 69 2.50 16.14 6.59
N LEU A 70 2.01 17.32 6.95
CA LEU A 70 1.92 17.77 8.33
C LEU A 70 0.57 17.33 8.92
N ILE A 71 0.57 16.54 9.99
CA ILE A 71 -0.67 16.18 10.71
C ILE A 71 -0.97 17.23 11.78
N ILE A 72 -2.19 17.80 11.74
CA ILE A 72 -2.65 18.76 12.75
C ILE A 72 -3.22 17.99 13.95
N ARG A 73 -2.58 18.16 15.11
CA ARG A 73 -3.05 17.55 16.36
C ARG A 73 -4.40 18.14 16.79
N GLY A 74 -5.31 17.27 17.22
CA GLY A 74 -6.68 17.64 17.56
C GLY A 74 -7.62 17.74 16.34
N GLY A 75 -7.09 17.56 15.12
CA GLY A 75 -7.90 17.33 13.92
C GLY A 75 -8.52 15.93 13.89
N GLY A 76 -9.13 15.59 12.75
CA GLY A 76 -9.83 14.32 12.53
C GLY A 76 -8.93 13.11 12.30
N ILE A 77 -7.65 13.29 11.99
CA ILE A 77 -6.71 12.18 11.76
C ILE A 77 -6.24 11.62 13.11
N SER A 78 -6.45 10.31 13.31
CA SER A 78 -5.95 9.61 14.49
C SER A 78 -4.43 9.48 14.45
N VAL A 79 -3.76 9.87 15.54
CA VAL A 79 -2.33 9.72 15.71
C VAL A 79 -2.04 8.61 16.71
N THR A 80 -1.19 7.67 16.34
CA THR A 80 -0.76 6.58 17.21
C THR A 80 0.39 7.05 18.08
N PRO A 81 0.33 6.90 19.43
CA PRO A 81 1.48 7.21 20.27
C PRO A 81 2.64 6.25 19.96
N ALA A 82 3.89 6.67 20.24
CA ALA A 82 5.07 5.85 20.00
C ALA A 82 4.94 4.42 20.53
N ASP A 83 4.41 4.25 21.75
CA ASP A 83 4.25 2.94 22.40
C ASP A 83 3.09 2.09 21.88
N GLY A 84 2.29 2.63 20.94
CA GLY A 84 1.33 1.87 20.15
C GLY A 84 1.93 1.27 18.87
N PHE A 85 3.12 1.71 18.46
CA PHE A 85 3.86 1.19 17.31
C PHE A 85 5.13 0.44 17.75
N PHE A 86 5.93 1.05 18.62
CA PHE A 86 7.11 0.49 19.30
C PHE A 86 6.74 0.06 20.73
N LEU A 87 6.31 -1.18 20.86
CA LEU A 87 5.86 -1.77 22.11
C LEU A 87 7.04 -2.03 23.07
N LYS A 88 6.78 -1.86 24.37
CA LYS A 88 7.75 -2.16 25.44
C LYS A 88 7.92 -3.67 25.63
N GLU A 89 6.85 -4.43 25.44
CA GLU A 89 6.80 -5.88 25.59
C GLU A 89 6.23 -6.51 24.31
N PRO A 90 6.57 -7.76 23.99
CA PRO A 90 6.02 -8.42 22.82
C PRO A 90 4.51 -8.61 23.00
N GLN A 91 3.73 -8.50 21.93
CA GLN A 91 2.30 -8.83 21.96
C GLN A 91 2.13 -10.30 22.38
N SER A 92 1.46 -10.52 23.52
CA SER A 92 1.32 -11.85 24.11
C SER A 92 0.61 -12.83 23.18
N GLU A 93 -0.44 -12.36 22.51
CA GLU A 93 -1.30 -13.16 21.62
C GLU A 93 -0.86 -13.15 20.15
N SER A 94 0.23 -12.45 19.81
CA SER A 94 0.70 -12.40 18.42
C SER A 94 1.50 -13.67 18.07
N PRO A 95 1.20 -14.34 16.95
CA PRO A 95 2.04 -15.44 16.45
C PRO A 95 3.42 -14.94 16.00
N PHE A 96 3.57 -13.63 15.75
CA PHE A 96 4.82 -13.01 15.36
C PHE A 96 5.29 -12.01 16.43
N LYS A 97 6.45 -12.29 17.01
CA LYS A 97 7.14 -11.38 17.94
C LYS A 97 8.25 -10.69 17.17
N ILE A 98 7.97 -9.49 16.67
CA ILE A 98 8.87 -8.74 15.81
C ILE A 98 9.71 -7.82 16.69
N GLY A 99 11.00 -8.10 16.82
CA GLY A 99 11.94 -7.21 17.51
C GLY A 99 12.18 -5.93 16.69
N ALA A 100 12.19 -4.79 17.35
CA ALA A 100 12.55 -3.52 16.72
C ALA A 100 14.08 -3.36 16.66
N GLU A 101 14.59 -2.75 15.58
CA GLU A 101 15.99 -2.35 15.52
C GLU A 101 16.27 -1.29 16.60
N GLY A 102 17.30 -1.50 17.42
CA GLY A 102 17.59 -0.66 18.60
C GLY A 102 16.89 -1.10 19.90
N GLY A 103 16.13 -2.20 19.88
CA GLY A 103 15.48 -2.79 21.06
C GLY A 103 13.99 -2.44 21.18
N GLY A 104 13.25 -3.30 21.90
CA GLY A 104 11.78 -3.24 21.96
C GLY A 104 11.11 -4.12 20.89
N TRP A 105 9.82 -3.92 20.69
CA TRP A 105 8.99 -4.77 19.84
C TRP A 105 8.12 -3.94 18.89
N LEU A 106 7.84 -4.43 17.69
CA LEU A 106 6.91 -3.79 16.75
C LEU A 106 5.49 -4.34 16.94
N PHE A 107 4.51 -3.47 16.79
CA PHE A 107 3.12 -3.88 16.66
C PHE A 107 2.92 -4.71 15.40
N PHE A 108 2.26 -5.85 15.56
CA PHE A 108 1.78 -6.72 14.50
C PHE A 108 0.27 -6.90 14.62
N GLY A 109 -0.41 -6.93 13.47
CA GLY A 109 -1.82 -7.26 13.36
C GLY A 109 -2.18 -7.67 11.94
N GLU A 110 -2.93 -8.76 11.81
CA GLU A 110 -3.51 -9.19 10.53
C GLU A 110 -4.87 -8.53 10.29
N GLY A 111 -5.48 -8.76 9.13
CA GLY A 111 -6.80 -8.18 8.86
C GLY A 111 -6.73 -6.67 8.68
N ASP A 112 -7.60 -5.93 9.40
CA ASP A 112 -7.68 -4.48 9.31
C ASP A 112 -7.03 -3.74 10.49
N TRP A 113 -6.32 -4.44 11.37
CA TRP A 113 -5.71 -3.86 12.56
C TRP A 113 -4.72 -2.73 12.22
N ILE A 114 -3.84 -2.97 11.24
CA ILE A 114 -2.86 -1.97 10.78
C ILE A 114 -3.52 -0.92 9.88
N THR A 115 -4.35 -1.34 8.93
CA THR A 115 -4.93 -0.43 7.93
C THR A 115 -5.88 0.59 8.57
N LYS A 116 -6.57 0.26 9.67
CA LYS A 116 -7.35 1.21 10.48
C LYS A 116 -6.52 2.33 11.13
N LYS A 117 -5.21 2.13 11.26
CA LYS A 117 -4.29 3.13 11.81
C LYS A 117 -3.63 3.98 10.73
N GLN A 118 -3.87 3.64 9.47
CA GLN A 118 -3.32 4.32 8.31
C GLN A 118 -4.34 5.29 7.69
N ILE A 119 -3.80 6.22 6.93
CA ILE A 119 -4.51 7.11 6.01
C ILE A 119 -3.95 6.90 4.60
N CYS A 120 -4.71 7.32 3.58
CA CYS A 120 -4.30 7.28 2.18
C CYS A 120 -4.10 8.71 1.68
N VAL A 121 -2.94 9.00 1.12
CA VAL A 121 -2.58 10.32 0.58
C VAL A 121 -2.46 10.21 -0.95
N THR A 122 -3.18 11.07 -1.66
CA THR A 122 -3.02 11.23 -3.11
C THR A 122 -2.51 12.62 -3.40
N TYR A 123 -1.45 12.74 -4.19
CA TYR A 123 -0.75 14.00 -4.41
C TYR A 123 -0.05 14.06 -5.77
N LEU A 124 0.28 15.27 -6.20
CA LEU A 124 1.09 15.56 -7.37
C LEU A 124 2.54 15.82 -6.96
N HIS A 125 3.48 15.45 -7.82
CA HIS A 125 4.91 15.70 -7.64
C HIS A 125 5.60 15.97 -8.99
N GLY A 126 6.66 16.77 -8.95
CA GLY A 126 7.57 17.03 -10.07
C GLY A 126 8.93 16.32 -9.95
N ASP A 127 9.15 15.59 -8.86
CA ASP A 127 10.40 14.88 -8.59
C ASP A 127 10.71 13.81 -9.64
N ALA A 128 12.00 13.64 -9.93
CA ALA A 128 12.49 12.53 -10.73
C ALA A 128 12.59 11.26 -9.89
N TRP A 129 12.31 10.10 -10.49
CA TRP A 129 12.55 8.80 -9.85
C TRP A 129 14.04 8.46 -9.83
N ASP A 130 14.58 8.19 -8.64
CA ASP A 130 15.97 7.79 -8.41
C ASP A 130 16.11 6.33 -7.93
N GLY A 131 14.97 5.64 -7.73
CA GLY A 131 14.92 4.25 -7.30
C GLY A 131 15.11 3.22 -8.42
N PHE A 132 14.93 1.95 -8.07
CA PHE A 132 14.99 0.85 -9.03
C PHE A 132 13.87 0.94 -10.07
N ARG A 133 14.22 0.70 -11.34
CA ARG A 133 13.27 0.49 -12.44
C ARG A 133 13.48 -0.91 -13.03
N PRO A 134 12.43 -1.74 -13.12
CA PRO A 134 12.55 -3.03 -13.81
C PRO A 134 12.73 -2.82 -15.31
N GLU A 135 13.72 -3.51 -15.88
CA GLU A 135 13.97 -3.50 -17.32
C GLU A 135 13.00 -4.42 -18.09
N PRO A 136 12.53 -4.01 -19.28
CA PRO A 136 11.76 -4.90 -20.14
C PRO A 136 12.51 -6.18 -20.47
N THR A 137 11.84 -7.33 -20.33
CA THR A 137 12.43 -8.64 -20.60
C THR A 137 12.00 -9.20 -21.96
N SER A 138 12.98 -9.65 -22.75
CA SER A 138 12.74 -10.45 -23.96
C SER A 138 12.57 -11.94 -23.67
N LYS A 139 12.76 -12.38 -22.41
CA LYS A 139 12.79 -13.79 -22.01
C LYS A 139 11.43 -14.48 -22.00
N LEU A 140 10.33 -13.75 -22.15
CA LEU A 140 8.96 -14.27 -22.14
C LEU A 140 8.23 -14.07 -23.48
N PRO A 141 8.82 -14.50 -24.63
CA PRO A 141 8.24 -14.23 -25.93
C PRO A 141 6.89 -14.93 -26.13
N ARG A 142 6.72 -16.14 -25.57
CA ARG A 142 5.46 -16.89 -25.63
C ARG A 142 4.33 -16.20 -24.86
N THR A 143 4.63 -15.65 -23.68
CA THR A 143 3.65 -14.89 -22.88
C THR A 143 3.21 -13.65 -23.62
N ARG A 144 4.15 -12.89 -24.20
CA ARG A 144 3.85 -11.69 -25.00
C ARG A 144 2.99 -12.02 -26.21
N ALA A 145 3.31 -13.09 -26.95
CA ALA A 145 2.51 -13.55 -28.08
C ALA A 145 1.08 -13.89 -27.66
N ARG A 146 0.91 -14.68 -26.57
CA ARG A 146 -0.43 -15.02 -26.07
C ARG A 146 -1.26 -13.82 -25.64
N ILE A 147 -0.63 -12.81 -25.02
CA ILE A 147 -1.32 -11.56 -24.69
C ILE A 147 -1.76 -10.83 -25.96
N ALA A 148 -0.88 -10.70 -26.96
CA ALA A 148 -1.18 -10.03 -28.22
C ALA A 148 -2.29 -10.73 -29.02
N ASP A 149 -2.31 -12.06 -28.99
CA ASP A 149 -3.29 -12.90 -29.69
C ASP A 149 -4.58 -13.13 -28.88
N ALA A 150 -4.70 -12.53 -27.68
CA ALA A 150 -5.77 -12.82 -26.70
C ALA A 150 -5.97 -14.33 -26.42
N ALA A 151 -4.90 -15.12 -26.57
CA ALA A 151 -4.94 -16.56 -26.41
C ALA A 151 -4.91 -16.93 -24.92
N PRO A 152 -5.74 -17.90 -24.47
CA PRO A 152 -5.84 -18.25 -23.06
C PRO A 152 -4.54 -18.81 -22.49
N PHE A 153 -4.16 -18.36 -21.30
CA PHE A 153 -3.12 -18.98 -20.47
C PHE A 153 -3.32 -18.65 -18.99
N SER A 154 -2.55 -19.31 -18.11
CA SER A 154 -2.59 -19.05 -16.68
C SER A 154 -1.21 -18.77 -16.11
N PHE A 155 -1.14 -17.85 -15.15
CA PHE A 155 0.00 -17.71 -14.25
C PHE A 155 -0.09 -18.69 -13.09
N ALA A 156 1.06 -19.21 -12.67
CA ALA A 156 1.19 -19.90 -11.39
C ALA A 156 2.03 -19.03 -10.47
N PHE A 157 1.45 -18.56 -9.37
CA PHE A 157 2.12 -17.74 -8.37
C PHE A 157 2.60 -18.64 -7.22
N PHE A 158 3.88 -18.55 -6.91
CA PHE A 158 4.52 -19.22 -5.77
C PHE A 158 5.22 -18.16 -4.94
N GLY A 159 5.18 -18.31 -3.62
CA GLY A 159 5.81 -17.39 -2.69
C GLY A 159 5.24 -17.54 -1.29
N ASP A 160 5.52 -16.52 -0.48
CA ASP A 160 5.20 -16.44 0.94
C ASP A 160 3.84 -15.74 1.19
N SER A 161 3.69 -15.12 2.37
CA SER A 161 2.51 -14.34 2.77
C SER A 161 2.23 -13.16 1.84
N ILE A 162 3.25 -12.55 1.24
CA ILE A 162 3.10 -11.42 0.32
C ILE A 162 2.42 -11.91 -0.97
N THR A 163 2.87 -13.04 -1.51
CA THR A 163 2.26 -13.64 -2.71
C THR A 163 0.90 -14.25 -2.40
N TYR A 164 0.70 -14.81 -1.21
CA TYR A 164 -0.64 -15.21 -0.76
C TYR A 164 -1.61 -14.01 -0.73
N GLY A 165 -1.07 -12.84 -0.37
CA GLY A 165 -1.76 -11.55 -0.41
C GLY A 165 -2.21 -11.05 0.96
N CYS A 166 -1.61 -11.56 2.04
CA CYS A 166 -1.93 -11.20 3.42
C CYS A 166 -2.13 -9.67 3.57
N ASN A 167 -3.16 -9.29 4.31
CA ASN A 167 -3.57 -7.91 4.58
C ASN A 167 -4.06 -7.09 3.37
N SER A 168 -4.29 -7.69 2.21
CA SER A 168 -5.06 -7.01 1.14
C SER A 168 -6.53 -6.87 1.57
N SER A 169 -7.10 -5.67 1.48
CA SER A 169 -8.44 -5.39 2.02
C SER A 169 -9.58 -6.17 1.35
N GLY A 170 -9.38 -6.62 0.11
CA GLY A 170 -10.29 -7.49 -0.64
C GLY A 170 -10.06 -8.99 -0.44
N MET A 171 -9.18 -9.42 0.47
CA MET A 171 -9.09 -10.85 0.82
C MET A 171 -10.40 -11.33 1.42
N LYS A 172 -10.81 -12.56 1.09
CA LYS A 172 -12.03 -13.20 1.58
C LYS A 172 -12.19 -13.18 3.11
N ASP A 173 -11.08 -13.24 3.85
CA ASP A 173 -11.06 -13.32 5.32
C ASP A 173 -10.93 -11.92 5.97
N ILE A 174 -10.84 -10.86 5.16
CA ILE A 174 -10.73 -9.45 5.61
C ILE A 174 -11.94 -8.65 5.14
N MET A 175 -12.18 -8.60 3.82
CA MET A 175 -13.35 -7.95 3.17
C MET A 175 -13.74 -6.60 3.78
N VAL A 176 -12.81 -5.65 3.78
CA VAL A 176 -13.06 -4.27 4.19
C VAL A 176 -12.87 -3.32 3.00
N PRO A 177 -13.59 -2.18 2.93
CA PRO A 177 -13.34 -1.21 1.89
C PRO A 177 -11.86 -0.75 1.88
N PRO A 178 -11.29 -0.47 0.70
CA PRO A 178 -11.94 -0.38 -0.60
C PRO A 178 -11.89 -1.72 -1.38
N PHE A 179 -11.72 -2.84 -0.67
CA PHE A 179 -11.71 -4.19 -1.22
C PHE A 179 -10.62 -4.41 -2.28
N VAL A 180 -9.42 -3.87 -2.04
CA VAL A 180 -8.28 -4.02 -2.96
C VAL A 180 -7.91 -5.50 -3.07
N PRO A 181 -7.92 -6.08 -4.28
CA PRO A 181 -7.51 -7.48 -4.47
C PRO A 181 -6.04 -7.70 -4.11
N THR A 182 -5.65 -8.96 -3.95
CA THR A 182 -4.24 -9.33 -3.79
C THR A 182 -3.44 -8.96 -5.04
N TRP A 183 -2.13 -8.70 -4.91
CA TRP A 183 -1.32 -8.30 -6.07
C TRP A 183 -1.30 -9.33 -7.22
N PRO A 184 -1.38 -10.67 -7.00
CA PRO A 184 -1.55 -11.62 -8.10
C PRO A 184 -2.87 -11.43 -8.84
N ALA A 185 -3.96 -11.19 -8.11
CA ALA A 185 -5.27 -10.93 -8.70
C ALA A 185 -5.28 -9.61 -9.48
N MET A 186 -4.68 -8.56 -8.91
CA MET A 186 -4.51 -7.25 -9.58
C MET A 186 -3.70 -7.37 -10.87
N THR A 187 -2.63 -8.17 -10.87
CA THR A 187 -1.80 -8.42 -12.07
C THR A 187 -2.63 -9.03 -13.19
N VAL A 188 -3.45 -10.03 -12.87
CA VAL A 188 -4.32 -10.69 -13.86
C VAL A 188 -5.44 -9.77 -14.33
N ASP A 189 -6.11 -9.04 -13.42
CA ASP A 189 -7.16 -8.09 -13.79
C ASP A 189 -6.62 -7.01 -14.74
N TYR A 190 -5.45 -6.46 -14.45
CA TYR A 190 -4.80 -5.46 -15.28
C TYR A 190 -4.52 -5.97 -16.71
N LEU A 191 -4.02 -7.20 -16.85
CA LEU A 191 -3.75 -7.81 -18.16
C LEU A 191 -5.04 -8.10 -18.93
N ASN A 192 -6.08 -8.60 -18.25
CA ASN A 192 -7.37 -8.89 -18.88
C ASN A 192 -8.08 -7.61 -19.36
N ARG A 193 -7.97 -6.51 -18.62
CA ARG A 193 -8.48 -5.19 -19.06
C ARG A 193 -7.77 -4.64 -20.30
N ARG A 194 -6.57 -5.14 -20.61
CA ARG A 194 -5.82 -4.81 -21.83
C ARG A 194 -6.03 -5.82 -22.96
N GLY A 195 -7.09 -6.63 -22.89
CA GLY A 195 -7.46 -7.58 -23.94
C GLY A 195 -6.86 -8.98 -23.78
N GLY A 196 -6.19 -9.25 -22.65
CA GLY A 196 -5.71 -10.60 -22.33
C GLY A 196 -6.85 -11.57 -21.99
N HIS A 197 -6.55 -12.87 -22.08
CA HIS A 197 -7.36 -13.95 -21.54
C HIS A 197 -6.49 -14.74 -20.55
N VAL A 198 -6.34 -14.21 -19.34
CA VAL A 198 -5.38 -14.66 -18.35
C VAL A 198 -6.12 -15.19 -17.13
N GLY A 199 -5.83 -16.44 -16.77
CA GLY A 199 -6.19 -17.02 -15.48
C GLY A 199 -5.01 -17.04 -14.51
N TYR A 200 -5.24 -17.49 -13.28
CA TYR A 200 -4.13 -17.81 -12.38
C TYR A 200 -4.45 -18.90 -11.37
N ILE A 201 -3.39 -19.48 -10.84
CA ILE A 201 -3.40 -20.34 -9.67
C ILE A 201 -2.42 -19.73 -8.68
N ASN A 202 -2.88 -19.41 -7.47
CA ASN A 202 -2.00 -19.00 -6.38
C ASN A 202 -1.70 -20.20 -5.48
N ARG A 203 -0.43 -20.61 -5.43
CA ARG A 203 0.10 -21.70 -4.59
C ARG A 203 0.96 -21.17 -3.45
N ALA A 204 0.99 -19.86 -3.23
CA ALA A 204 1.73 -19.27 -2.13
C ALA A 204 1.15 -19.67 -0.78
N VAL A 205 2.02 -19.75 0.23
CA VAL A 205 1.67 -20.13 1.60
C VAL A 205 2.40 -19.19 2.55
N GLY A 206 1.65 -18.57 3.48
CA GLY A 206 2.23 -17.67 4.46
C GLY A 206 3.29 -18.34 5.34
N GLY A 207 4.38 -17.62 5.64
CA GLY A 207 5.44 -18.10 6.53
C GLY A 207 6.35 -19.18 5.93
N MET A 208 6.32 -19.38 4.62
CA MET A 208 7.22 -20.29 3.90
C MET A 208 8.26 -19.50 3.08
N ASN A 209 9.48 -20.06 2.96
CA ASN A 209 10.56 -19.56 2.10
C ASN A 209 10.55 -20.25 0.73
#